data_AF-A0A1G2CGP3-F1
#
_entry.id   AF-A0A1G2CGP3-F1
#
_cell.length_a   1.000
_cell.length_b   1.000
_cell.length_c   1.000
_cell.angle_alpha   90.00
_cell.angle_beta   90.00
_cell.angle_gamma   90.00
#
_symmetry.space_group_name_H-M   'P 1'
#
loop_
_entity.id
_entity.type
_entity.pdbx_description
1 polymer ?
#
loop_
_entity_poly.entity_id
_entity_poly.type
_entity_poly.pdbx_seq_one_letter_code
_entity_poly.pdbx_strand_id
1 'polypeptide(L)'
;MASMKGAKNNDHAHAAGIYDLKYKICVSGSAATEVCGAQAIEKAEEIGRLIAQHNMILVTGATTGIPYWSAKGAKEAGGIVIGLSPAASKAAHVKTYRLPVDYHDLIIYTGFDYAGRNLLLTRSADAIITICGRMGTLNEFTIGFEDKKPQGVLLGSGGMADMLQDILKTARRGTGSVVFESDPAELLDKVIKLIVAEEEGIKIDPARWRMPAEG
;
A
#
# COMPACT_ATOMS: atom_id res chain seq x y z
N MET A 1 21.84 11.91 -26.05
CA MET A 1 22.64 11.76 -24.82
C MET A 1 22.12 12.74 -23.79
N ALA A 2 21.37 12.26 -22.79
CA ALA A 2 21.04 13.01 -21.58
C ALA A 2 20.96 12.01 -20.41
N SER A 3 22.15 11.74 -19.87
CA SER A 3 22.48 11.33 -18.51
C SER A 3 21.33 10.88 -17.59
N MET A 4 21.14 9.55 -17.51
CA MET A 4 20.65 8.90 -16.29
C MET A 4 21.59 9.27 -15.13
N LYS A 5 21.08 9.99 -14.13
CA LYS A 5 21.78 10.24 -12.86
C LYS A 5 20.86 9.91 -11.69
N GLY A 6 21.17 8.77 -11.05
CA GLY A 6 21.08 8.62 -9.61
C GLY A 6 19.73 8.17 -9.03
N ALA A 7 19.30 6.94 -9.33
CA ALA A 7 18.57 6.19 -8.32
C ALA A 7 19.58 5.86 -7.20
N LYS A 8 19.50 6.58 -6.09
CA LYS A 8 20.23 6.20 -4.88
C LYS A 8 19.65 4.87 -4.44
N ASN A 9 20.45 3.80 -4.52
CA ASN A 9 20.16 2.55 -3.85
C ASN A 9 19.80 2.87 -2.40
N ASN A 10 18.64 2.40 -1.96
CA ASN A 10 18.33 2.31 -0.53
C ASN A 10 19.26 1.25 0.05
N ASP A 11 20.47 1.66 0.42
CA ASP A 11 21.45 0.82 1.11
C ASP A 11 21.02 0.67 2.59
N HIS A 12 19.89 -0.02 2.81
CA HIS A 12 19.70 -0.78 4.03
C HIS A 12 20.38 -2.11 3.80
N ALA A 13 21.68 -2.17 4.08
CA ALA A 13 22.47 -3.39 3.98
C ALA A 13 22.00 -4.41 5.04
N HIS A 14 20.87 -5.05 4.79
CA HIS A 14 20.54 -6.34 5.37
C HIS A 14 21.59 -7.33 4.90
N ALA A 15 22.02 -8.22 5.80
CA ALA A 15 23.15 -9.13 5.60
C ALA A 15 23.26 -9.62 4.15
N ALA A 16 24.38 -9.35 3.49
CA ALA A 16 24.67 -9.91 2.18
C ALA A 16 24.51 -11.44 2.25
N GLY A 17 23.43 -11.98 1.66
CA GLY A 17 23.21 -13.42 1.58
C GLY A 17 21.75 -13.87 1.63
N ILE A 18 21.22 -14.23 0.45
CA ILE A 18 20.02 -15.06 0.20
C ILE A 18 18.64 -14.37 0.30
N TYR A 19 18.44 -13.32 1.10
CA TYR A 19 17.14 -12.63 1.16
C TYR A 19 17.25 -11.12 1.43
N ASP A 20 16.25 -10.37 0.96
CA ASP A 20 16.08 -8.93 1.16
C ASP A 20 14.57 -8.64 1.31
N LEU A 21 14.18 -8.02 2.44
CA LEU A 21 12.78 -7.72 2.72
C LEU A 21 12.42 -6.37 2.11
N LYS A 22 11.67 -6.39 1.02
CA LYS A 22 11.16 -5.18 0.38
C LYS A 22 10.08 -4.52 1.21
N TYR A 23 10.04 -3.20 1.19
CA TYR A 23 8.90 -2.45 1.69
C TYR A 23 7.63 -2.79 0.90
N LYS A 24 6.50 -2.82 1.60
CA LYS A 24 5.17 -3.20 1.15
C LYS A 24 4.27 -1.98 1.30
N ILE A 25 3.77 -1.46 0.19
CA ILE A 25 2.92 -0.28 0.18
C ILE A 25 1.49 -0.71 -0.15
N CYS A 26 0.56 -0.49 0.76
CA CYS A 26 -0.86 -0.72 0.52
C CYS A 26 -1.46 0.46 -0.25
N VAL A 27 -2.11 0.23 -1.39
CA VAL A 27 -2.95 1.26 -2.03
C VAL A 27 -4.41 1.00 -1.69
N SER A 28 -4.97 1.92 -0.91
CA SER A 28 -6.37 1.96 -0.48
C SER A 28 -7.17 2.96 -1.33
N GLY A 29 -8.37 2.58 -1.75
CA GLY A 29 -9.24 3.47 -2.51
C GLY A 29 -10.57 2.85 -2.89
N SER A 30 -11.37 3.60 -3.66
CA SER A 30 -12.73 3.17 -3.99
C SER A 30 -12.74 2.02 -4.99
N ALA A 31 -13.56 1.00 -4.71
CA ALA A 31 -13.84 -0.08 -5.66
C ALA A 31 -14.76 0.35 -6.80
N ALA A 32 -15.51 1.44 -6.60
CA ALA A 32 -16.42 2.05 -7.57
C ALA A 32 -15.96 3.49 -7.84
N THR A 33 -15.61 3.79 -9.09
CA THR A 33 -14.86 5.02 -9.42
C THR A 33 -15.76 6.24 -9.65
N GLU A 34 -17.08 6.15 -9.51
CA GLU A 34 -17.99 7.27 -9.78
C GLU A 34 -17.81 8.44 -8.80
N VAL A 35 -17.25 8.16 -7.62
CA VAL A 35 -16.95 9.16 -6.58
C VAL A 35 -15.53 9.74 -6.70
N CYS A 36 -14.75 9.24 -7.67
CA CYS A 36 -13.35 9.63 -7.82
C CYS A 36 -13.20 10.83 -8.75
N GLY A 37 -12.19 11.66 -8.46
CA GLY A 37 -11.81 12.76 -9.33
C GLY A 37 -11.37 12.27 -10.70
N ALA A 38 -11.47 13.15 -11.71
CA ALA A 38 -11.24 12.81 -13.11
C ALA A 38 -9.86 12.19 -13.41
N GLN A 39 -8.86 12.44 -12.57
CA GLN A 39 -7.48 11.94 -12.71
C GLN A 39 -7.11 10.85 -11.70
N ALA A 40 -8.06 10.38 -10.89
CA ALA A 40 -7.75 9.48 -9.79
C ALA A 40 -7.28 8.10 -10.28
N ILE A 41 -7.79 7.64 -11.43
CA ILE A 41 -7.41 6.36 -12.03
C ILE A 41 -5.97 6.43 -12.55
N GLU A 42 -5.66 7.47 -13.33
CA GLU A 42 -4.33 7.70 -13.89
C GLU A 42 -3.28 7.87 -12.79
N LYS A 43 -3.63 8.61 -11.72
CA LYS A 43 -2.75 8.75 -10.55
C LYS A 43 -2.60 7.44 -9.78
N ALA A 44 -3.63 6.59 -9.70
CA ALA A 44 -3.51 5.27 -9.07
C ALA A 44 -2.59 4.34 -9.87
N GLU A 45 -2.72 4.32 -11.20
CA GLU A 45 -1.79 3.60 -12.08
C GLU A 45 -0.35 4.10 -11.89
N GLU A 46 -0.16 5.43 -11.83
CA GLU A 46 1.17 6.03 -11.63
C GLU A 46 1.75 5.68 -10.26
N ILE A 47 0.98 5.74 -9.17
CA ILE A 47 1.44 5.29 -7.85
C ILE A 47 1.88 3.81 -7.90
N GLY A 48 1.11 2.94 -8.55
CA GLY A 48 1.48 1.54 -8.73
C GLY A 48 2.81 1.38 -9.46
N ARG A 49 2.99 2.12 -10.56
CA ARG A 49 4.21 2.15 -11.36
C ARG A 49 5.41 2.63 -10.54
N LEU A 50 5.26 3.71 -9.78
CA LEU A 50 6.30 4.27 -8.93
C LEU A 50 6.71 3.29 -7.82
N ILE A 51 5.74 2.65 -7.14
CA ILE A 51 6.03 1.63 -6.11
C ILE A 51 6.92 0.52 -6.69
N ALA A 52 6.59 0.02 -7.89
CA ALA A 52 7.40 -1.00 -8.56
C ALA A 52 8.80 -0.48 -8.94
N GLN A 53 8.91 0.74 -9.47
CA GLN A 53 10.19 1.36 -9.86
C GLN A 53 11.12 1.60 -8.67
N HIS A 54 10.57 1.83 -7.47
CA HIS A 54 11.32 1.91 -6.21
C HIS A 54 11.68 0.52 -5.63
N ASN A 55 11.50 -0.56 -6.40
CA ASN A 55 11.76 -1.94 -5.98
C ASN A 55 10.97 -2.36 -4.72
N MET A 56 9.77 -1.79 -4.54
CA MET A 56 8.85 -2.13 -3.45
C MET A 56 7.75 -3.09 -3.93
N ILE A 57 7.01 -3.67 -2.99
CA ILE A 57 5.87 -4.54 -3.25
C ILE A 57 4.58 -3.73 -3.10
N LEU A 58 3.70 -3.83 -4.10
CA LEU A 58 2.35 -3.29 -3.97
C LEU A 58 1.45 -4.29 -3.27
N VAL A 59 0.68 -3.81 -2.29
CA VAL A 59 -0.37 -4.57 -1.61
C VAL A 59 -1.72 -3.93 -1.88
N THR A 60 -2.74 -4.73 -2.17
CA THR A 60 -4.09 -4.24 -2.48
C THR A 60 -5.18 -5.10 -1.84
N GLY A 61 -6.42 -4.61 -1.86
CA GLY A 61 -7.60 -5.37 -1.44
C GLY A 61 -8.12 -6.41 -2.43
N ALA A 62 -7.35 -6.75 -3.49
CA ALA A 62 -7.73 -7.68 -4.55
C ALA A 62 -9.14 -7.43 -5.09
N THR A 63 -9.44 -6.17 -5.42
CA THR A 63 -10.77 -5.69 -5.80
C THR A 63 -10.68 -4.74 -7.00
N THR A 64 -11.83 -4.30 -7.50
CA THR A 64 -11.94 -3.37 -8.64
C THR A 64 -11.55 -1.94 -8.27
N GLY A 65 -11.62 -1.02 -9.23
CA GLY A 65 -11.42 0.42 -8.99
C GLY A 65 -9.97 0.78 -8.70
N ILE A 66 -9.75 1.70 -7.75
CA ILE A 66 -8.41 2.23 -7.44
C ILE A 66 -7.38 1.12 -7.12
N PRO A 67 -7.67 0.12 -6.26
CA PRO A 67 -6.79 -1.03 -6.04
C PRO A 67 -6.39 -1.79 -7.31
N TYR A 68 -7.30 -1.92 -8.27
CA TYR A 68 -7.05 -2.62 -9.53
C TYR A 68 -6.13 -1.81 -10.46
N TRP A 69 -6.39 -0.51 -10.57
CA TRP A 69 -5.61 0.37 -11.44
C TRP A 69 -4.17 0.54 -10.93
N SER A 70 -3.97 0.63 -9.61
CA SER A 70 -2.62 0.58 -9.05
C SER A 70 -1.93 -0.77 -9.30
N ALA A 71 -2.65 -1.89 -9.19
CA ALA A 71 -2.13 -3.21 -9.52
C ALA A 71 -1.65 -3.28 -10.98
N LYS A 72 -2.46 -2.81 -11.93
CA LYS A 72 -2.09 -2.72 -13.34
C LYS A 72 -0.80 -1.91 -13.53
N GLY A 73 -0.73 -0.70 -12.98
CA GLY A 73 0.45 0.15 -13.11
C GLY A 73 1.73 -0.47 -12.55
N ALA A 74 1.64 -1.14 -11.41
CA ALA A 74 2.76 -1.89 -10.82
C ALA A 74 3.19 -3.05 -11.71
N LYS A 75 2.25 -3.83 -12.24
CA LYS A 75 2.56 -4.97 -13.12
C LYS A 75 3.16 -4.55 -14.46
N GLU A 76 2.70 -3.45 -15.05
CA GLU A 76 3.28 -2.90 -16.28
C GLU A 76 4.74 -2.45 -16.08
N ALA A 77 5.11 -2.06 -14.86
CA ALA A 77 6.48 -1.76 -14.46
C ALA A 77 7.31 -2.99 -14.01
N GLY A 78 6.75 -4.21 -14.11
CA GLY A 78 7.42 -5.44 -13.68
C GLY A 78 7.47 -5.65 -12.16
N GLY A 79 6.66 -4.91 -11.40
CA GLY A 79 6.56 -5.03 -9.94
C GLY A 79 5.85 -6.31 -9.48
N ILE A 80 5.94 -6.55 -8.17
CA ILE A 80 5.21 -7.63 -7.47
C ILE A 80 3.97 -7.04 -6.82
N VAL A 81 2.83 -7.70 -7.02
CA VAL A 81 1.53 -7.30 -6.47
C VAL A 81 0.92 -8.42 -5.63
N ILE A 82 0.64 -8.13 -4.36
CA ILE A 82 -0.02 -9.02 -3.43
C ILE A 82 -1.43 -8.50 -3.15
N GLY A 83 -2.43 -9.35 -3.34
CA GLY A 83 -3.83 -9.03 -3.06
C GLY A 83 -4.33 -9.70 -1.79
N LEU A 84 -5.12 -9.00 -0.98
CA LEU A 84 -5.85 -9.59 0.14
C LEU A 84 -7.34 -9.57 -0.17
N SER A 85 -7.91 -10.74 -0.41
CA SER A 85 -9.33 -10.88 -0.74
C SER A 85 -10.21 -11.05 0.49
N PRO A 86 -11.42 -10.49 0.52
CA PRO A 86 -12.42 -10.78 1.56
C PRO A 86 -12.90 -12.24 1.54
N ALA A 87 -12.77 -12.92 0.40
CA ALA A 87 -13.25 -14.28 0.20
C ALA A 87 -12.36 -15.32 0.91
N ALA A 88 -12.93 -16.48 1.26
CA ALA A 88 -12.22 -17.61 1.87
C ALA A 88 -11.54 -18.56 0.86
N SER A 89 -11.78 -18.36 -0.45
CA SER A 89 -11.16 -19.15 -1.52
C SER A 89 -11.19 -18.41 -2.86
N LYS A 90 -10.39 -18.87 -3.83
CA LYS A 90 -10.46 -18.41 -5.23
C LYS A 90 -11.85 -18.57 -5.83
N ALA A 91 -12.54 -19.68 -5.52
CA ALA A 91 -13.89 -19.93 -6.01
C ALA A 91 -14.88 -18.88 -5.49
N ALA A 92 -14.85 -18.57 -4.18
CA ALA A 92 -15.70 -17.54 -3.59
C ALA A 92 -15.32 -16.14 -4.10
N HIS A 93 -14.03 -15.85 -4.25
CA HIS A 93 -13.54 -14.58 -4.81
C HIS A 93 -14.15 -14.28 -6.18
N VAL A 94 -14.09 -15.25 -7.09
CA VAL A 94 -14.58 -15.07 -8.47
C VAL A 94 -16.10 -15.19 -8.56
N LYS A 95 -16.71 -16.19 -7.91
CA LYS A 95 -18.14 -16.50 -8.12
C LYS A 95 -19.06 -15.70 -7.20
N THR A 96 -18.68 -15.51 -5.94
CA THR A 96 -19.49 -14.85 -4.92
C THR A 96 -19.21 -13.36 -4.90
N TYR A 97 -17.94 -12.97 -4.76
CA TYR A 97 -17.53 -11.58 -4.66
C TYR A 97 -17.36 -10.91 -6.05
N ARG A 98 -17.23 -11.70 -7.12
CA ARG A 98 -17.09 -11.22 -8.51
C ARG A 98 -15.89 -10.29 -8.70
N LEU A 99 -14.77 -10.65 -8.08
CA LEU A 99 -13.55 -9.85 -8.06
C LEU A 99 -12.53 -10.35 -9.10
N PRO A 100 -11.68 -9.43 -9.62
CA PRO A 100 -10.64 -9.75 -10.61
C PRO A 100 -9.46 -10.48 -9.98
N VAL A 101 -8.83 -11.36 -10.76
CA VAL A 101 -7.62 -12.11 -10.36
C VAL A 101 -6.37 -11.70 -11.13
N ASP A 102 -6.54 -10.92 -12.20
CA ASP A 102 -5.46 -10.39 -13.01
C ASP A 102 -4.72 -9.25 -12.29
N TYR A 103 -3.53 -8.95 -12.81
CA TYR A 103 -2.57 -8.01 -12.24
C TYR A 103 -2.07 -8.31 -10.80
N HIS A 104 -2.28 -9.53 -10.31
CA HIS A 104 -1.77 -9.98 -9.01
C HIS A 104 -0.84 -11.19 -9.18
N ASP A 105 0.29 -11.20 -8.49
CA ASP A 105 1.20 -12.34 -8.43
C ASP A 105 0.71 -13.37 -7.40
N LEU A 106 0.09 -12.88 -6.32
CA LEU A 106 -0.45 -13.71 -5.26
C LEU A 106 -1.69 -13.06 -4.66
N ILE A 107 -2.72 -13.86 -4.38
CA ILE A 107 -3.92 -13.43 -3.65
C ILE A 107 -4.08 -14.30 -2.40
N ILE A 108 -4.13 -13.65 -1.24
CA ILE A 108 -4.45 -14.25 0.04
C ILE A 108 -5.98 -14.19 0.22
N TYR A 109 -6.62 -15.36 0.28
CA TYR A 109 -8.06 -15.47 0.53
C TYR A 109 -8.31 -15.51 2.03
N THR A 110 -8.66 -14.36 2.62
CA THR A 110 -8.70 -14.21 4.08
C THR A 110 -9.91 -14.86 4.73
N GLY A 111 -11.06 -14.88 4.04
CA GLY A 111 -12.33 -15.37 4.60
C GLY A 111 -12.95 -14.47 5.68
N PHE A 112 -12.44 -13.26 5.86
CA PHE A 112 -12.86 -12.33 6.92
C PHE A 112 -13.79 -11.21 6.44
N ASP A 113 -14.39 -11.37 5.25
CA ASP A 113 -15.19 -10.36 4.56
C ASP A 113 -14.46 -9.01 4.46
N TYR A 114 -15.14 -7.92 4.08
CA TYR A 114 -14.47 -6.63 3.90
C TYR A 114 -13.84 -6.07 5.18
N ALA A 115 -14.60 -5.99 6.28
CA ALA A 115 -14.11 -5.33 7.49
C ALA A 115 -12.91 -6.04 8.13
N GLY A 116 -12.95 -7.37 8.23
CA GLY A 116 -11.83 -8.13 8.76
C GLY A 116 -10.66 -8.21 7.78
N ARG A 117 -10.91 -8.27 6.46
CA ARG A 117 -9.85 -8.13 5.45
C ARG A 117 -9.14 -6.78 5.54
N ASN A 118 -9.84 -5.69 5.77
CA ASN A 118 -9.24 -4.36 5.84
C ASN A 118 -8.18 -4.27 6.95
N LEU A 119 -8.46 -4.88 8.11
CA LEU A 119 -7.49 -5.00 9.21
C LEU A 119 -6.24 -5.78 8.79
N LEU A 120 -6.41 -6.93 8.14
CA LEU A 120 -5.29 -7.75 7.68
C LEU A 120 -4.49 -7.05 6.57
N LEU A 121 -5.17 -6.38 5.64
CA LEU A 121 -4.57 -5.64 4.53
C LEU A 121 -3.66 -4.54 5.05
N THR A 122 -4.21 -3.66 5.88
CA THR A 122 -3.47 -2.50 6.41
C THR A 122 -2.26 -2.92 7.24
N ARG A 123 -2.37 -3.99 8.04
CA ARG A 123 -1.24 -4.52 8.84
C ARG A 123 -0.22 -5.32 8.05
N SER A 124 -0.57 -5.82 6.86
CA SER A 124 0.38 -6.52 5.98
C SER A 124 1.34 -5.59 5.23
N ALA A 125 1.11 -4.27 5.28
CA ALA A 125 1.90 -3.25 4.62
C ALA A 125 2.70 -2.41 5.63
N ASP A 126 3.82 -1.86 5.18
CA ASP A 126 4.65 -0.95 5.95
C ASP A 126 4.07 0.48 5.91
N ALA A 127 3.39 0.85 4.81
CA ALA A 127 2.62 2.09 4.70
C ALA A 127 1.33 1.92 3.91
N ILE A 128 0.41 2.89 4.04
CA ILE A 128 -0.85 2.94 3.28
C ILE A 128 -0.92 4.25 2.50
N ILE A 129 -1.20 4.17 1.19
CA ILE A 129 -1.53 5.31 0.34
C ILE A 129 -3.03 5.28 0.07
N THR A 130 -3.72 6.34 0.46
CA THR A 130 -5.16 6.53 0.26
C THR A 130 -5.42 7.40 -0.95
N ILE A 131 -6.20 6.89 -1.90
CA ILE A 131 -6.57 7.58 -3.14
C ILE A 131 -8.08 7.44 -3.33
N CYS A 132 -8.78 8.55 -3.56
CA CYS A 132 -10.23 8.60 -3.64
C CYS A 132 -10.86 7.96 -2.38
N GLY A 133 -11.94 7.19 -2.53
CA GLY A 133 -12.42 6.28 -1.51
C GLY A 133 -13.86 6.46 -1.09
N ARG A 134 -14.35 5.44 -0.41
CA ARG A 134 -15.66 5.38 0.24
C ARG A 134 -15.47 4.89 1.68
N MET A 135 -16.53 4.38 2.30
CA MET A 135 -16.49 3.86 3.68
C MET A 135 -15.40 2.82 3.93
N GLY A 136 -15.16 1.90 2.98
CA GLY A 136 -14.09 0.91 3.12
C GLY A 136 -12.70 1.55 3.20
N THR A 137 -12.45 2.56 2.36
CA THR A 137 -11.20 3.35 2.35
C THR A 137 -11.03 4.12 3.65
N LEU A 138 -12.10 4.76 4.15
CA LEU A 138 -12.06 5.44 5.45
C LEU A 138 -11.76 4.44 6.59
N ASN A 139 -12.34 3.24 6.54
CA ASN A 139 -12.04 2.20 7.52
C ASN A 139 -10.56 1.79 7.48
N GLU A 140 -10.01 1.52 6.30
CA GLU A 140 -8.58 1.21 6.12
C GLU A 140 -7.67 2.34 6.64
N PHE A 141 -7.99 3.60 6.34
CA PHE A 141 -7.27 4.78 6.87
C PHE A 141 -7.33 4.84 8.40
N THR A 142 -8.52 4.68 8.99
CA THR A 142 -8.67 4.76 10.46
C THR A 142 -7.94 3.63 11.18
N ILE A 143 -7.88 2.42 10.62
CA ILE A 143 -7.08 1.31 11.17
C ILE A 143 -5.60 1.68 11.15
N GLY A 144 -5.08 2.12 10.01
CA GLY A 144 -3.68 2.55 9.89
C GLY A 144 -3.34 3.71 10.82
N PHE A 145 -4.29 4.65 11.00
CA PHE A 145 -4.10 5.81 11.84
C PHE A 145 -3.99 5.45 13.32
N GLU A 146 -4.85 4.58 13.81
CA GLU A 146 -4.78 4.09 15.19
C GLU A 146 -3.56 3.19 15.44
N ASP A 147 -3.13 2.43 14.43
CA ASP A 147 -1.87 1.67 14.46
C ASP A 147 -0.61 2.57 14.34
N LYS A 148 -0.77 3.90 14.17
CA LYS A 148 0.30 4.88 13.92
C LYS A 148 1.17 4.58 12.69
N LYS A 149 0.62 3.82 11.75
CA LYS A 149 1.30 3.42 10.52
C LYS A 149 1.60 4.64 9.64
N PRO A 150 2.75 4.69 8.96
CA PRO A 150 3.02 5.65 7.89
C PRO A 150 1.91 5.66 6.85
N GLN A 151 1.38 6.85 6.56
CA GLN A 151 0.26 7.01 5.63
C GLN A 151 0.45 8.20 4.70
N GLY A 152 0.05 8.00 3.45
CA GLY A 152 -0.06 9.05 2.45
C GLY A 152 -1.51 9.22 2.02
N VAL A 153 -1.95 10.46 1.83
CA VAL A 153 -3.26 10.78 1.26
C VAL A 153 -3.05 11.60 -0.01
N LEU A 154 -3.52 11.06 -1.14
CA LEU A 154 -3.42 11.72 -2.43
C LEU A 154 -4.56 12.74 -2.59
N LEU A 155 -4.25 14.01 -2.43
CA LEU A 155 -5.21 15.11 -2.52
C LEU A 155 -5.69 15.34 -3.97
N GLY A 156 -6.92 15.84 -4.10
CA GLY A 156 -7.58 16.09 -5.37
C GLY A 156 -7.98 14.81 -6.10
N SER A 157 -8.01 13.67 -5.39
CA SER A 157 -8.43 12.38 -5.94
C SER A 157 -9.92 12.08 -5.72
N GLY A 158 -10.65 12.96 -5.02
CA GLY A 158 -12.07 12.83 -4.73
C GLY A 158 -12.38 11.93 -3.54
N GLY A 159 -13.66 11.61 -3.37
CA GLY A 159 -14.13 10.67 -2.34
C GLY A 159 -13.69 11.02 -0.92
N MET A 160 -13.40 9.98 -0.13
CA MET A 160 -13.00 10.15 1.28
C MET A 160 -11.61 10.76 1.45
N ALA A 161 -10.66 10.54 0.53
CA ALA A 161 -9.31 11.08 0.61
C ALA A 161 -9.30 12.60 0.87
N ASP A 162 -10.12 13.36 0.13
CA ASP A 162 -10.18 14.82 0.24
C ASP A 162 -10.89 15.31 1.52
N MET A 163 -11.64 14.43 2.19
CA MET A 163 -12.33 14.72 3.46
C MET A 163 -11.47 14.40 4.70
N LEU A 164 -10.36 13.67 4.55
CA LEU A 164 -9.61 13.13 5.70
C LEU A 164 -9.03 14.22 6.59
N GLN A 165 -8.57 15.34 6.03
CA GLN A 165 -8.07 16.47 6.84
C GLN A 165 -9.15 17.04 7.75
N ASP A 166 -10.36 17.23 7.22
CA ASP A 166 -11.50 17.72 7.99
C ASP A 166 -11.97 16.71 9.03
N ILE A 167 -11.94 15.41 8.70
CA ILE A 167 -12.26 14.33 9.64
C ILE A 167 -11.28 14.34 10.82
N LEU A 168 -9.97 14.39 10.57
CA LEU A 168 -8.95 14.43 11.63
C LEU A 168 -9.10 15.68 12.50
N LYS A 169 -9.31 16.84 11.88
CA LYS A 169 -9.56 18.10 12.57
C LYS A 169 -10.79 18.01 13.47
N THR A 170 -11.88 17.46 12.96
CA THR A 170 -13.15 17.29 13.69
C THR A 170 -13.01 16.29 14.84
N ALA A 171 -12.28 15.20 14.62
CA ALA A 171 -11.94 14.22 15.63
C ALA A 171 -10.96 14.75 16.69
N ARG A 172 -10.45 15.99 16.54
CA ARG A 172 -9.44 16.62 17.40
C ARG A 172 -8.18 15.77 17.54
N ARG A 173 -7.80 15.11 16.45
CA ARG A 173 -6.55 14.35 16.33
C ARG A 173 -5.55 15.18 15.53
N GLY A 174 -4.27 15.11 15.92
CA GLY A 174 -3.19 15.62 15.07
C GLY A 174 -3.02 14.74 13.82
N THR A 175 -2.13 15.12 12.93
CA THR A 175 -1.88 14.36 11.69
C THR A 175 -1.09 13.07 11.93
N GLY A 176 -0.36 12.95 13.05
CA GLY A 176 0.46 11.76 13.32
C GLY A 176 1.45 11.49 12.19
N SER A 177 1.59 10.22 11.81
CA SER A 177 2.42 9.76 10.68
C SER A 177 1.69 9.82 9.33
N VAL A 178 0.90 10.87 9.09
CA VAL A 178 0.15 11.06 7.83
C VAL A 178 0.70 12.25 7.05
N VAL A 179 1.02 12.04 5.78
CA VAL A 179 1.36 13.09 4.81
C VAL A 179 0.23 13.26 3.80
N PHE A 180 -0.03 14.51 3.43
CA PHE A 180 -1.02 14.89 2.42
C PHE A 180 -0.29 15.54 1.26
N GLU A 181 -0.48 15.03 0.04
CA GLU A 181 0.17 15.54 -1.15
C GLU A 181 -0.70 15.28 -2.39
N SER A 182 -0.64 16.15 -3.38
CA SER A 182 -1.40 16.09 -4.63
C SER A 182 -0.62 15.43 -5.79
N ASP A 183 0.71 15.47 -5.74
CA ASP A 183 1.60 14.82 -6.70
C ASP A 183 1.94 13.37 -6.27
N PRO A 184 1.74 12.35 -7.14
CA PRO A 184 2.03 10.96 -6.81
C PRO A 184 3.48 10.66 -6.39
N ALA A 185 4.46 11.25 -7.06
CA ALA A 185 5.87 10.96 -6.81
C ALA A 185 6.32 11.60 -5.49
N GLU A 186 5.96 12.87 -5.27
CA GLU A 186 6.24 13.54 -4.00
C GLU A 186 5.54 12.86 -2.82
N LEU A 187 4.30 12.38 -3.01
CA LEU A 187 3.59 11.64 -1.98
C LEU A 187 4.36 10.37 -1.58
N LEU A 188 4.77 9.57 -2.56
CA LEU A 188 5.49 8.32 -2.32
C LEU A 188 6.83 8.60 -1.61
N ASP A 189 7.60 9.59 -2.07
CA ASP A 189 8.86 9.97 -1.45
C ASP A 189 8.70 10.39 0.02
N LYS A 190 7.63 11.14 0.34
CA LYS A 190 7.32 11.54 1.71
C LYS A 190 6.92 10.32 2.57
N VAL A 191 6.15 9.39 2.02
CA VAL A 191 5.78 8.14 2.71
C VAL A 191 7.00 7.26 2.98
N ILE A 192 7.91 7.11 2.01
CA ILE A 192 9.16 6.34 2.18
C ILE A 192 9.98 6.92 3.34
N LYS A 193 10.08 8.26 3.45
CA LYS A 193 10.80 8.90 4.56
C LYS A 193 10.18 8.58 5.93
N LEU A 194 8.85 8.43 6.01
CA LEU A 194 8.19 8.02 7.25
C LEU A 194 8.50 6.57 7.62
N ILE A 195 8.52 5.66 6.65
CA ILE A 195 8.88 4.24 6.87
C ILE A 195 10.33 4.16 7.38
N VAL A 196 11.26 4.82 6.70
CA VAL A 196 12.68 4.81 7.08
C VAL A 196 12.89 5.37 8.49
N ALA A 197 12.14 6.41 8.88
CA ALA A 197 12.20 6.97 10.22
C ALA A 197 11.61 6.04 11.30
N GLU A 198 10.59 5.25 10.97
CA GLU A 198 10.01 4.25 11.89
C GLU A 198 10.98 3.10 12.17
N GLU A 199 11.73 2.68 11.15
CA GLU A 199 12.70 1.58 11.26
C GLU A 199 14.10 2.03 11.72
N GLU A 200 14.30 3.33 11.92
CA GLU A 200 15.58 3.88 12.36
C GLU A 200 15.99 3.27 13.72
N GLY A 201 17.16 2.62 13.75
CA GLY A 201 17.71 1.99 14.95
C GLY A 201 17.29 0.53 15.17
N ILE A 202 16.47 -0.07 14.30
CA ILE A 202 16.21 -1.51 14.33
C ILE A 202 17.50 -2.27 13.96
N LYS A 203 17.98 -3.13 14.86
CA LYS A 203 19.14 -4.00 14.63
C LYS A 203 18.67 -5.44 14.43
N ILE A 204 18.88 -5.98 13.23
CA ILE A 204 18.62 -7.38 12.90
C ILE A 204 19.95 -8.14 12.95
N ASP A 205 20.03 -9.17 13.81
CA ASP A 205 21.19 -10.08 13.92
C ASP A 205 20.81 -11.51 13.50
N PRO A 206 20.85 -11.88 12.21
CA PRO A 206 20.35 -13.18 11.73
C PRO A 206 20.84 -14.40 12.52
N ALA A 207 22.00 -14.32 13.19
CA ALA A 207 22.53 -15.39 14.03
C ALA A 207 21.62 -15.69 15.25
N ARG A 208 20.90 -14.72 15.79
CA ARG A 208 19.97 -14.90 16.92
C ARG A 208 18.81 -15.86 16.61
N TRP A 209 18.42 -16.01 15.35
CA TRP A 209 17.33 -16.90 14.91
C TRP A 209 17.82 -18.25 14.38
N ARG A 210 19.12 -18.36 14.11
CA ARG A 210 19.76 -19.62 13.74
C ARG A 210 19.99 -20.40 15.03
N MET A 211 19.00 -21.19 15.42
CA MET A 211 19.22 -22.24 16.42
C MET A 211 20.41 -23.07 15.94
N PRO A 212 21.37 -23.43 16.82
CA PRO A 212 22.41 -24.37 16.43
C PRO A 212 21.72 -25.63 15.92
N ALA A 213 22.07 -26.05 14.70
CA ALA A 213 21.75 -27.39 14.26
C ALA A 213 22.40 -28.32 15.30
N GLU A 214 21.60 -29.09 16.01
CA GLU A 214 22.03 -29.88 17.16
C GLU A 214 23.30 -30.70 16.86
N GLY A 215 24.18 -30.79 17.86
CA GLY A 215 25.39 -31.60 17.84
C GLY A 215 25.14 -33.07 18.14
#